data_AF-A0A9P0X8K3-F1
#
_entry.id   AF-A0A9P0X8K3-F1
#
_cell.length_a   1.000
_cell.length_b   1.000
_cell.length_c   1.000
_cell.angle_alpha   90.00
_cell.angle_beta   90.00
_cell.angle_gamma   90.00
#
_symmetry.space_group_name_H-M   'P 1'
#
loop_
_entity.id
_entity.type
_entity.pdbx_description
1 polymer ?
#
loop_
_entity_poly.entity_id
_entity_poly.type
_entity_poly.pdbx_seq_one_letter_code
_entity_poly.pdbx_strand_id
1 'polypeptide(L)'
;MILIHKISNLNNIVLHRIMTKLLEWVSAASAFFAIWYSLIGGYVKHPMIENNMDVILISPIFFLILFGVYAVTVVLYRVFTFNNCEAAFLELQKQIKEANTELTAKGLKW
;
A
#
# COMPACT_ATOMS: atom_id res chain seq x y z
N MET A 1 -32.94 6.05 -25.45
CA MET A 1 -32.31 4.71 -25.65
C MET A 1 -30.78 4.78 -25.72
N ILE A 2 -30.19 5.70 -26.51
CA ILE A 2 -28.73 5.85 -26.65
C ILE A 2 -28.02 6.24 -25.33
N LEU A 3 -28.68 7.05 -24.48
CA LEU A 3 -28.12 7.48 -23.20
C LEU A 3 -27.92 6.32 -22.19
N ILE A 4 -28.87 5.38 -22.14
CA ILE A 4 -28.84 4.23 -21.22
C ILE A 4 -27.74 3.24 -21.63
N HIS A 5 -27.55 3.05 -22.94
CA HIS A 5 -26.47 2.22 -23.47
C HIS A 5 -25.08 2.82 -23.16
N LYS A 6 -24.95 4.16 -23.22
CA LYS A 6 -23.70 4.85 -22.88
C LYS A 6 -23.39 4.81 -21.37
N ILE A 7 -24.40 4.88 -20.50
CA ILE A 7 -24.24 4.73 -19.04
C ILE A 7 -23.86 3.29 -18.66
N SER A 8 -24.49 2.29 -19.29
CA SER A 8 -24.13 0.88 -19.13
C SER A 8 -22.67 0.61 -19.56
N ASN A 9 -22.25 1.18 -20.69
CA ASN A 9 -20.89 1.05 -21.17
C ASN A 9 -19.86 1.80 -20.30
N LEU A 10 -20.23 2.99 -19.77
CA LEU A 10 -19.39 3.69 -18.78
C LEU A 10 -19.22 2.86 -17.50
N ASN A 11 -20.29 2.26 -16.99
CA ASN A 11 -20.23 1.40 -15.80
C ASN A 11 -19.37 0.16 -16.04
N ASN A 12 -19.46 -0.47 -17.21
CA ASN A 12 -18.62 -1.62 -17.57
C ASN A 12 -17.13 -1.25 -17.72
N ILE A 13 -16.82 -0.08 -18.27
CA ILE A 13 -15.44 0.43 -18.39
C ILE A 13 -14.87 0.81 -17.01
N VAL A 14 -15.70 1.40 -16.14
CA VAL A 14 -15.33 1.68 -14.75
C VAL A 14 -15.13 0.39 -13.97
N LEU A 15 -16.01 -0.61 -14.11
CA LEU A 15 -15.86 -1.93 -13.48
C LEU A 15 -14.57 -2.64 -13.91
N HIS A 16 -14.21 -2.59 -15.20
CA HIS A 16 -12.99 -3.21 -15.71
C HIS A 16 -11.72 -2.46 -15.25
N ARG A 17 -11.79 -1.16 -14.94
CA ARG A 17 -10.69 -0.39 -14.34
C ARG A 17 -10.46 -0.71 -12.86
N ILE A 18 -11.40 -1.37 -12.20
CA ILE A 18 -11.24 -1.88 -10.83
C ILE A 18 -10.44 -3.20 -10.91
N MET A 19 -9.17 -3.07 -11.28
CA MET A 19 -8.13 -4.05 -11.06
C MET A 19 -7.05 -3.39 -10.23
N THR A 20 -7.40 -3.03 -8.99
CA THR A 20 -6.39 -2.69 -8.01
C THR A 20 -6.09 -3.99 -7.30
N LYS A 21 -4.88 -4.54 -7.46
CA LYS A 21 -4.40 -5.69 -6.67
C LYS A 21 -4.68 -5.49 -5.18
N LEU A 22 -4.71 -4.23 -4.75
CA LEU A 22 -5.17 -3.78 -3.45
C LEU A 22 -6.58 -4.30 -3.07
N LEU A 23 -7.59 -4.24 -3.95
CA LEU A 23 -8.94 -4.71 -3.65
C LEU A 23 -9.00 -6.24 -3.43
N GLU A 24 -8.19 -7.00 -4.16
CA GLU A 24 -8.02 -8.45 -3.99
C GLU A 24 -7.42 -8.78 -2.61
N TRP A 25 -6.42 -8.03 -2.17
CA TRP A 25 -5.84 -8.18 -0.83
C TRP A 25 -6.77 -7.69 0.28
N VAL A 26 -7.53 -6.61 0.04
CA VAL A 26 -8.51 -6.07 1.00
C VAL A 26 -9.68 -7.03 1.21
N SER A 27 -10.17 -7.69 0.16
CA SER A 27 -11.23 -8.68 0.29
C SER A 27 -10.76 -9.94 1.02
N ALA A 28 -9.53 -10.42 0.75
CA ALA A 28 -8.93 -11.52 1.49
C ALA A 28 -8.72 -11.18 2.97
N ALA A 29 -8.21 -9.99 3.27
CA ALA A 29 -8.04 -9.51 4.64
C ALA A 29 -9.39 -9.39 5.35
N SER A 30 -10.42 -8.85 4.71
CA SER A 30 -11.75 -8.69 5.33
C SER A 30 -12.39 -10.03 5.67
N ALA A 31 -12.23 -11.05 4.81
CA ALA A 31 -12.71 -12.41 5.10
C ALA A 31 -12.02 -13.00 6.34
N PHE A 32 -10.70 -12.80 6.46
CA PHE A 32 -9.94 -13.24 7.64
C PHE A 32 -10.41 -12.53 8.92
N PHE A 33 -10.60 -11.21 8.88
CA PHE A 33 -11.12 -10.45 10.01
C PHE A 33 -12.57 -10.83 10.37
N ALA A 34 -13.40 -11.16 9.39
CA ALA A 34 -14.76 -11.64 9.61
C ALA A 34 -14.78 -12.98 10.37
N ILE A 35 -13.88 -13.90 10.01
CA ILE A 35 -13.71 -15.16 10.74
C ILE A 35 -13.26 -14.88 12.17
N TRP A 36 -12.25 -14.02 12.37
CA TRP A 36 -11.78 -13.65 13.71
C TRP A 36 -12.88 -12.98 14.56
N TYR A 37 -13.66 -12.08 13.98
CA TYR A 37 -14.79 -11.43 14.66
C TYR A 37 -15.86 -12.45 15.09
N SER A 38 -16.11 -13.48 14.27
CA SER A 38 -17.00 -14.59 14.62
C SER A 38 -16.50 -15.40 15.81
N LEU A 39 -15.18 -15.59 15.94
CA LEU A 39 -14.58 -16.28 17.09
C LEU A 39 -14.75 -15.48 18.39
N ILE A 40 -14.66 -14.15 18.35
CA ILE A 40 -14.92 -13.29 19.52
C ILE A 40 -16.39 -13.31 19.94
N GLY A 41 -17.31 -13.43 18.96
CA GLY A 41 -18.74 -13.50 19.21
C GLY A 41 -19.20 -14.71 20.02
N GLY A 42 -18.29 -15.62 20.40
CA GLY A 42 -18.58 -16.74 21.30
C GLY A 42 -19.36 -17.88 20.66
N TYR A 43 -19.37 -17.96 19.33
CA TYR A 43 -20.05 -19.02 18.58
C TYR A 43 -19.40 -20.40 18.74
N VAL A 44 -18.15 -20.46 19.22
CA VAL A 44 -17.42 -21.72 19.48
C VAL A 44 -17.01 -21.78 20.95
N LYS A 45 -17.86 -22.42 21.77
CA LYS A 45 -17.57 -22.67 23.18
C LYS A 45 -16.74 -23.94 23.31
N HIS A 46 -15.41 -23.79 23.40
CA HIS A 46 -14.49 -24.89 23.69
C HIS A 46 -13.69 -24.54 24.96
N PRO A 47 -13.55 -25.45 25.94
CA PRO A 47 -12.95 -25.14 27.25
C PRO A 47 -11.48 -24.68 27.17
N MET A 48 -10.75 -25.05 26.11
CA MET A 48 -9.39 -24.54 25.82
C MET A 48 -9.35 -23.10 25.31
N ILE A 49 -10.44 -22.63 24.68
CA ILE A 49 -10.56 -21.29 24.09
C ILE A 49 -10.98 -20.29 25.17
N GLU A 50 -11.89 -20.69 26.07
CA GLU A 50 -12.34 -19.84 27.19
C GLU A 50 -11.19 -19.49 28.14
N ASN A 51 -10.23 -20.38 28.36
CA ASN A 51 -9.08 -20.13 29.23
C ASN A 51 -8.02 -19.19 28.61
N ASN A 52 -8.00 -19.06 27.27
CA ASN A 52 -7.03 -18.25 26.52
C ASN A 52 -7.71 -17.12 25.72
N MET A 53 -8.90 -16.70 26.14
CA MET A 53 -9.73 -15.73 25.41
C MET A 53 -9.04 -14.36 25.28
N ASP A 54 -8.21 -13.99 26.26
CA ASP A 54 -7.40 -12.76 26.25
C ASP A 54 -6.40 -12.73 25.09
N VAL A 55 -5.82 -13.88 24.73
CA VAL A 55 -4.84 -14.00 23.63
C VAL A 55 -5.53 -13.84 22.28
N ILE A 56 -6.76 -14.34 22.14
CA ILE A 56 -7.56 -14.21 20.93
C ILE A 56 -8.04 -12.75 20.76
N LEU A 57 -8.31 -12.06 21.87
CA LEU A 57 -8.71 -10.66 21.86
C LEU A 57 -7.54 -9.73 21.48
N ILE A 58 -6.31 -10.06 21.91
CA ILE A 58 -5.10 -9.27 21.61
C ILE A 58 -4.44 -9.63 20.26
N SER A 59 -4.83 -10.75 19.64
CA SER A 59 -4.23 -11.24 18.38
C SER A 59 -4.22 -10.23 17.22
N PRO A 60 -5.28 -9.44 16.93
CA PRO A 60 -5.22 -8.47 15.82
C PRO A 60 -4.26 -7.31 16.11
N ILE A 61 -4.11 -6.92 17.38
CA ILE A 61 -3.19 -5.86 17.80
C ILE A 61 -1.76 -6.32 17.58
N PHE A 62 -1.44 -7.56 17.98
CA PHE A 62 -0.14 -8.18 17.69
C PHE A 62 0.15 -8.24 16.19
N PHE A 63 -0.84 -8.64 15.38
CA PHE A 63 -0.70 -8.69 13.93
C PHE A 63 -0.42 -7.32 13.31
N LEU A 64 -1.15 -6.27 13.76
CA LEU A 64 -0.94 -4.90 13.31
C LEU A 64 0.44 -4.36 13.71
N ILE A 65 0.90 -4.64 14.92
CA ILE A 65 2.24 -4.22 15.38
C ILE A 65 3.31 -4.87 14.51
N LEU A 66 3.23 -6.18 14.28
CA LEU A 66 4.20 -6.91 13.44
C LEU A 66 4.19 -6.39 12.00
N PHE A 67 3.00 -6.18 11.44
CA PHE A 67 2.84 -5.59 10.10
C PHE A 67 3.43 -4.18 10.03
N GLY A 68 3.20 -3.35 11.06
CA GLY A 68 3.76 -2.00 11.16
C GLY A 68 5.28 -2.01 11.20
N VAL A 69 5.89 -2.85 12.03
CA VAL A 69 7.36 -3.01 12.12
C VAL A 69 7.94 -3.47 10.78
N TYR A 70 7.29 -4.44 10.12
CA TYR A 70 7.68 -4.90 8.79
C TYR A 70 7.62 -3.77 7.76
N ALA A 71 6.52 -3.03 7.71
CA ALA A 71 6.34 -1.91 6.80
C ALA A 71 7.40 -0.82 7.00
N VAL A 72 7.65 -0.42 8.25
CA VAL A 72 8.71 0.55 8.60
C VAL A 72 10.07 0.03 8.15
N THR A 73 10.40 -1.24 8.42
CA THR A 73 11.68 -1.84 8.02
C THR A 73 11.86 -1.83 6.50
N VAL A 74 10.83 -2.19 5.73
CA VAL A 74 10.88 -2.20 4.26
C VAL A 74 11.04 -0.78 3.70
N VAL A 75 10.29 0.19 4.22
CA VAL A 75 10.41 1.60 3.80
C VAL A 75 11.82 2.11 4.12
N LEU A 76 12.31 1.86 5.33
CA LEU A 76 13.62 2.30 5.78
C LEU A 76 14.75 1.67 4.95
N TYR A 77 14.68 0.37 4.68
CA TYR A 77 15.62 -0.34 3.82
C TYR A 77 15.65 0.23 2.40
N ARG A 78 14.48 0.51 1.82
CA ARG A 78 14.39 1.13 0.48
C ARG A 78 14.95 2.54 0.47
N VAL A 79 14.61 3.36 1.47
CA VAL A 79 15.13 4.73 1.59
C VAL A 79 16.65 4.73 1.74
N PHE A 80 17.21 3.87 2.60
CA PHE A 80 18.66 3.73 2.73
C PHE A 80 19.33 3.26 1.42
N THR A 81 18.69 2.32 0.71
CA THR A 81 19.21 1.82 -0.58
C THR A 81 19.22 2.92 -1.66
N PHE A 82 18.19 3.76 -1.71
CA PHE A 82 18.15 4.91 -2.63
C PHE A 82 19.19 5.98 -2.27
N ASN A 83 19.41 6.25 -0.98
CA ASN A 83 20.40 7.24 -0.53
C ASN A 83 21.85 6.83 -0.88
N ASN A 84 22.12 5.54 -1.00
CA ASN A 84 23.45 5.04 -1.38
C ASN A 84 23.77 5.15 -2.88
N CYS A 85 22.86 5.71 -3.70
CA CYS A 85 23.13 6.00 -5.11
C CYS A 85 23.78 7.38 -5.29
N GLU A 86 24.79 7.68 -4.48
CA GLU A 86 25.51 8.96 -4.50
C GLU A 86 26.16 9.21 -5.86
N ALA A 87 26.65 8.16 -6.53
CA ALA A 87 27.23 8.24 -7.86
C ALA A 87 26.22 8.69 -8.93
N ALA A 88 25.00 8.11 -8.95
CA ALA A 88 23.97 8.51 -9.90
C ALA A 88 23.42 9.91 -9.58
N PHE A 89 23.33 10.26 -8.29
CA PHE A 89 22.95 11.62 -7.88
C PHE A 89 23.98 12.66 -8.32
N LEU A 90 25.28 12.38 -8.18
CA LEU A 90 26.37 13.25 -8.64
C LEU A 90 26.39 13.42 -10.16
N GLU A 91 26.19 12.33 -10.91
CA GLU A 91 26.13 12.38 -12.37
C GLU A 91 24.94 13.23 -12.85
N LEU A 92 23.76 13.03 -12.25
CA LEU A 92 22.57 13.84 -12.54
C LEU A 92 22.79 15.33 -12.18
N GLN A 93 23.39 15.63 -11.04
CA GLN A 93 23.73 17.01 -10.65
C GLN A 93 24.70 17.66 -11.63
N LYS A 94 25.67 16.90 -12.16
CA LYS A 94 26.60 17.40 -13.17
C LYS A 94 25.85 17.80 -14.45
N GLN A 95 24.93 16.95 -14.92
CA GLN A 95 24.11 17.24 -16.10
C GLN A 95 23.21 18.48 -15.89
N ILE A 96 22.63 18.65 -14.69
CA ILE A 96 21.85 19.84 -14.35
C ILE A 96 22.73 21.10 -14.41
N LYS A 97 23.95 21.04 -13.89
CA LYS A 97 24.86 22.18 -13.90
C LYS A 97 25.28 22.56 -15.32
N GLU A 98 25.60 21.57 -16.15
CA GLU A 98 25.95 21.78 -17.57
C GLU A 98 24.77 22.41 -18.33
N ALA A 99 23.55 21.87 -18.18
CA ALA A 99 22.34 22.41 -18.81
C ALA A 99 22.04 23.86 -18.36
N ASN A 100 22.18 24.18 -17.06
CA ASN A 100 22.01 25.55 -16.55
C ASN A 100 23.04 26.52 -17.18
N THR A 101 24.28 26.07 -17.36
CA THR A 101 25.35 26.90 -17.92
C THR A 101 25.08 27.20 -19.40
N GLU A 102 24.66 26.20 -20.17
CA GLU A 102 24.26 26.38 -21.57
C GLU A 102 23.05 27.29 -21.73
N LEU A 103 22.07 27.17 -20.84
CA LEU A 103 20.86 27.97 -20.89
C LEU A 103 21.11 29.43 -20.46
N THR A 104 22.00 29.65 -19.49
CA THR A 104 22.49 30.99 -19.14
C THR A 104 23.27 31.61 -20.31
N ALA A 105 24.10 30.82 -21.01
CA ALA A 105 24.82 31.27 -22.21
C ALA A 105 23.86 31.63 -23.37
N LYS A 106 22.70 30.98 -23.44
CA LYS A 106 21.60 31.33 -24.36
C LYS A 106 20.74 32.51 -23.89
N GLY A 107 21.07 33.14 -22.75
CA GLY A 107 20.39 34.32 -22.22
C GLY A 107 19.06 34.04 -21.49
N LEU A 108 18.74 32.76 -21.25
CA LEU A 108 17.54 32.34 -20.52
C LEU A 108 17.90 32.17 -19.03
N LYS A 109 17.27 32.95 -18.15
CA LYS A 109 17.41 32.83 -16.68
C LYS A 109 16.09 32.35 -16.08
N TRP A 110 16.15 31.42 -15.13
CA TRP A 110 15.05 31.03 -14.24
C TRP A 110 15.55 30.97 -12.79
#